data_AF-A0A2M7THD9-F1
#
_entry.id   AF-A0A2M7THD9-F1
#
_cell.length_a   1.000
_cell.length_b   1.000
_cell.length_c   1.000
_cell.angle_alpha   90.00
_cell.angle_beta   90.00
_cell.angle_gamma   90.00
#
_symmetry.space_group_name_H-M   'P 1'
#
loop_
_entity.id
_entity.type
_entity.pdbx_description
1 polymer ?
#
loop_
_entity_poly.entity_id
_entity_poly.type
_entity_poly.pdbx_seq_one_letter_code
_entity_poly.pdbx_strand_id
1 'polypeptide(L)' 'MEDIEQKATRDGFGEGLLNLGEENENVVALSADVSNSCRMNFFAEKFPKRFFQIGVAEQN' A
#
# COMPACT_ATOMS: atom_id res chain seq x y z
N MET A 1 -1.33 -11.02 29.40
CA MET A 1 -0.96 -10.64 28.03
C MET A 1 -1.73 -9.38 27.76
N GLU A 2 -1.05 -8.25 27.53
CA GLU A 2 -1.73 -6.97 27.26
C GLU A 2 -2.76 -7.15 26.13
N ASP A 3 -3.86 -6.42 26.20
CA ASP A 3 -4.85 -6.29 25.13
C ASP A 3 -4.19 -5.62 23.92
N ILE A 4 -3.59 -6.43 23.04
CA ILE A 4 -3.01 -5.96 21.79
C ILE A 4 -4.16 -5.67 20.82
N GLU A 5 -4.25 -4.42 20.36
CA GLU A 5 -5.22 -4.01 19.34
C GLU A 5 -5.14 -4.95 18.12
N GLN A 6 -6.28 -5.55 17.78
CA GLN A 6 -6.40 -6.42 16.61
C GLN A 6 -6.89 -5.58 15.42
N LYS A 7 -6.08 -5.52 14.37
CA LYS A 7 -6.44 -4.91 13.08
C LYS A 7 -6.26 -5.89 11.94
N ALA A 8 -6.89 -5.62 10.80
CA ALA A 8 -6.70 -6.50 9.64
C ALA A 8 -5.24 -6.40 9.17
N THR A 9 -4.65 -7.52 8.77
CA THR A 9 -3.25 -7.57 8.30
C THR A 9 -3.00 -6.63 7.13
N ARG A 10 -4.00 -6.45 6.25
CA ARG A 10 -3.98 -5.48 5.15
C ARG A 10 -3.85 -4.02 5.61
N ASP A 11 -4.38 -3.68 6.78
CA ASP A 11 -4.25 -2.33 7.33
C ASP A 11 -2.79 -2.10 7.74
N GLY A 12 -2.17 -3.09 8.38
CA GLY A 12 -0.73 -3.10 8.66
C GLY A 12 0.14 -3.05 7.39
N PHE A 13 -0.24 -3.76 6.32
CA PHE A 13 0.46 -3.67 5.03
C PHE A 13 0.38 -2.25 4.43
N GLY A 14 -0.80 -1.63 4.41
CA GLY A 14 -0.98 -0.28 3.88
C GLY A 14 -0.18 0.78 4.64
N GLU A 15 -0.23 0.73 5.98
CA GLU A 15 0.57 1.58 6.85
C GLU A 15 2.07 1.33 6.67
N GLY A 16 2.50 0.07 6.63
CA GLY A 16 3.89 -0.30 6.44
C GLY A 16 4.44 0.16 5.09
N LEU A 17 3.65 0.03 4.02
CA LEU A 17 3.99 0.52 2.68
C LEU A 17 4.16 2.05 2.68
N LEU A 18 3.27 2.78 3.36
CA LEU A 18 3.37 4.23 3.53
C LEU A 18 4.67 4.62 4.23
N ASN A 19 4.95 4.01 5.39
CA ASN A 19 6.15 4.26 6.19
C ASN A 19 7.43 3.98 5.37
N LEU A 20 7.45 2.85 4.66
CA LEU A 20 8.59 2.49 3.81
C LEU A 20 8.78 3.50 2.65
N GLY A 21 7.68 4.03 2.12
CA GLY A 21 7.71 5.11 1.13
C GLY A 21 8.30 6.42 1.67
N GLU A 22 8.10 6.73 2.95
CA GLU A 22 8.68 7.91 3.60
C GLU A 22 10.19 7.77 3.80
N GLU A 23 10.65 6.57 4.13
CA GLU A 23 12.06 6.30 4.42
C GLU A 23 12.92 6.06 3.17
N ASN A 24 12.32 5.58 2.07
CA ASN A 24 13.05 5.24 0.85
C ASN A 24 12.34 5.73 -0.41
N GLU A 25 12.97 6.69 -1.12
CA GLU A 25 12.46 7.26 -2.35
C GLU A 25 12.40 6.27 -3.52
N ASN A 26 13.17 5.18 -3.47
CA ASN A 26 13.20 4.15 -4.53
C ASN A 26 12.01 3.20 -4.46
N VAL A 27 11.22 3.23 -3.39
CA VAL A 27 10.05 2.37 -3.24
C VAL A 27 8.92 2.90 -4.10
N VAL A 28 8.33 1.98 -4.88
CA VAL A 28 7.18 2.23 -5.75
C VAL A 28 6.10 1.21 -5.45
N ALA A 29 4.86 1.58 -5.71
CA ALA A 29 3.68 0.75 -5.47
C ALA A 29 2.97 0.50 -6.80
N LEU A 30 2.77 -0.78 -7.15
CA LEU A 30 2.04 -1.21 -8.34
C LEU A 30 0.73 -1.87 -7.90
N SER A 31 -0.38 -1.51 -8.50
CA SER A 31 -1.69 -2.12 -8.25
C SER A 31 -2.35 -2.53 -9.55
N ALA A 32 -2.99 -3.70 -9.54
CA ALA A 32 -3.83 -4.22 -10.60
C ALA A 32 -5.31 -4.18 -10.18
N ASP A 33 -5.89 -2.98 -10.11
CA ASP A 33 -7.28 -2.70 -9.69
C ASP A 33 -7.71 -3.19 -8.28
N VAL A 34 -6.74 -3.47 -7.40
CA VAL A 34 -7.01 -3.96 -6.02
C VAL A 34 -6.50 -3.02 -4.92
N SER A 35 -6.14 -1.78 -5.26
CA SER A 35 -5.47 -0.83 -4.36
C SER A 35 -6.25 -0.57 -3.06
N ASN A 36 -7.57 -0.39 -3.15
CA ASN A 36 -8.44 -0.16 -1.98
C ASN A 36 -8.54 -1.41 -1.09
N SER A 37 -8.61 -2.60 -1.70
CA SER A 37 -8.68 -3.87 -0.98
C SER A 37 -7.39 -4.18 -0.23
N CYS A 38 -6.25 -3.76 -0.79
CA CYS A 38 -4.91 -3.91 -0.23
C CYS A 38 -4.44 -2.69 0.58
N ARG A 39 -5.30 -1.69 0.85
CA ARG A 39 -4.94 -0.47 1.61
C ARG A 39 -3.76 0.32 1.04
N MET A 40 -3.56 0.26 -0.27
CA MET A 40 -2.51 1.01 -0.97
C MET A 40 -2.91 2.47 -1.25
N ASN A 41 -4.16 2.85 -0.97
CA ASN A 41 -4.68 4.20 -1.16
C ASN A 41 -3.85 5.24 -0.39
N PHE A 42 -3.39 4.94 0.81
CA PHE A 42 -2.55 5.85 1.60
C PHE A 42 -1.25 6.21 0.86
N PHE A 43 -0.60 5.22 0.26
CA PHE A 43 0.62 5.43 -0.54
C PHE A 43 0.31 6.17 -1.84
N ALA A 44 -0.79 5.83 -2.52
CA ALA A 44 -1.21 6.49 -3.75
C ALA A 44 -1.51 7.99 -3.55
N GLU A 45 -2.17 8.34 -2.44
CA GLU A 45 -2.51 9.72 -2.08
C GLU A 45 -1.25 10.53 -1.71
N LYS A 46 -0.32 9.93 -0.94
CA LYS A 46 0.90 10.63 -0.49
C LYS A 46 1.98 10.70 -1.57
N PHE A 47 2.12 9.67 -2.39
CA PHE A 47 3.19 9.52 -3.38
C PHE A 47 2.63 9.21 -4.78
N PRO A 48 1.79 10.08 -5.37
CA PRO A 48 1.11 9.79 -6.63
C PRO A 48 2.06 9.55 -7.81
N LYS A 49 3.28 10.12 -7.77
CA LYS A 49 4.31 9.90 -8.79
C LYS A 49 5.02 8.54 -8.70
N ARG A 50 4.83 7.81 -7.58
CA ARG A 50 5.45 6.50 -7.31
C ARG A 50 4.41 5.39 -7.16
N PHE A 51 3.14 5.69 -7.44
CA PHE A 51 2.06 4.73 -7.47
C PHE A 51 1.60 4.51 -8.91
N PHE A 52 1.47 3.26 -9.31
CA PHE A 52 1.14 2.85 -10.66
C PHE A 52 -0.09 1.94 -10.62
N GLN A 53 -1.18 2.38 -11.25
CA GLN A 53 -2.38 1.58 -11.47
C GLN A 53 -2.35 1.02 -12.89
N ILE A 54 -2.36 -0.30 -13.03
CA ILE A 54 -2.29 -1.00 -14.32
C ILE A 54 -3.61 -1.68 -14.74
N GLY A 55 -4.68 -1.57 -13.95
CA GLY A 55 -5.96 -2.24 -14.21
C GLY A 55 -5.90 -3.75 -13.96
N VAL A 56 -6.89 -4.50 -14.42
CA VAL A 56 -6.93 -5.98 -14.28
C VAL A 56 -5.97 -6.63 -15.27
N ALA A 57 -4.67 -6.54 -14.95
CA ALA A 57 -3.57 -6.99 -15.79
C ALA A 57 -2.44 -7.58 -14.94
N GLU A 58 -2.79 -8.47 -14.01
CA GLU A 58 -1.84 -9.13 -13.10
C GLU A 58 -0.77 -9.95 -13.84
N GLN A 59 -1.05 -10.36 -15.08
CA GLN A 59 -0.16 -11.18 -15.91
C GLN A 59 0.78 -10.40 -16.84
N ASN A 60 0.63 -9.07 -16.93
CA ASN A 60 1.43 -8.23 -17.84
C ASN A 60 2.95 -8.39 -17.67
#